data_AF-A0A957QD71-F1
#
_entry.id   AF-A0A957QD71-F1
#
_cell.length_a   1.000
_cell.length_b   1.000
_cell.length_c   1.000
_cell.angle_alpha   90.00
_cell.angle_beta   90.00
_cell.angle_gamma   90.00
#
_symmetry.space_group_name_H-M   'P 1'
#
loop_
_entity.id
_entity.type
_entity.pdbx_description
1 polymer ?
#
loop_
_entity_poly.entity_id
_entity_poly.type
_entity_poly.pdbx_seq_one_letter_code
_entity_poly.pdbx_strand_id
1 'polypeptide(L)'
;MVERPKNFEDWESSLPQRIRNGPLWKSEFYRKALFLYDLCWFDCEPLMSDPRGRAIVEQLIRSAGSISANMEEGYGRGFGKDYARFLKFAIRNLKPVDTHHPLH
;
A
#
# COMPACT_ATOMS: atom_id res chain seq x y z
N MET A 1 0.70 -17.85 5.39
CA MET A 1 0.32 -16.43 5.47
C MET A 1 1.54 -15.66 5.93
N VAL A 2 1.88 -14.55 5.27
CA VAL A 2 2.99 -13.67 5.68
C VAL A 2 2.50 -12.89 6.90
N GLU A 3 3.31 -12.74 7.94
CA GLU A 3 2.93 -11.95 9.11
C GLU A 3 2.81 -10.46 8.74
N ARG A 4 1.88 -9.76 9.39
CA ARG A 4 1.77 -8.30 9.25
C ARG A 4 3.09 -7.65 9.68
N PRO A 5 3.69 -6.79 8.85
CA PRO A 5 4.92 -6.10 9.21
C PRO A 5 4.71 -5.15 10.39
N LYS A 6 5.66 -5.13 11.33
CA LYS A 6 5.61 -4.27 12.53
C LYS A 6 5.87 -2.79 12.19
N ASN A 7 6.76 -2.56 11.25
CA ASN A 7 7.19 -1.25 10.78
C ASN A 7 7.68 -1.36 9.32
N PHE A 8 8.06 -0.22 8.77
CA PHE A 8 8.49 -0.10 7.38
C PHE A 8 9.84 -0.78 7.14
N GLU A 9 10.76 -0.70 8.09
CA GLU A 9 12.12 -1.23 7.99
C GLU A 9 12.15 -2.77 7.98
N ASP A 10 11.33 -3.39 8.83
CA ASP A 10 11.13 -4.84 8.88
C ASP A 10 10.50 -5.34 7.58
N TRP A 11 9.51 -4.59 7.07
CA TRP A 11 8.91 -4.86 5.76
C TRP A 11 9.92 -4.75 4.63
N GLU A 12 10.68 -3.65 4.55
CA GLU A 12 11.70 -3.45 3.52
C GLU A 12 12.73 -4.59 3.53
N SER A 13 13.12 -5.05 4.72
CA SER A 13 14.09 -6.15 4.89
C SER A 13 13.53 -7.50 4.45
N SER A 14 12.21 -7.70 4.54
CA SER A 14 11.52 -8.92 4.11
C SER A 14 11.39 -9.05 2.59
N LEU A 15 11.55 -7.95 1.83
CA LEU A 15 11.32 -7.96 0.40
C LEU A 15 12.42 -8.69 -0.39
N PRO A 16 12.05 -9.46 -1.45
CA PRO A 16 13.01 -10.08 -2.35
C PRO A 16 14.00 -9.08 -2.96
N GLN A 17 15.26 -9.50 -3.09
CA GLN A 17 16.34 -8.65 -3.62
C GLN A 17 16.02 -8.08 -5.02
N ARG A 18 15.26 -8.81 -5.84
CA ARG A 18 14.83 -8.35 -7.18
C ARG A 18 14.03 -7.03 -7.14
N ILE A 19 13.22 -6.83 -6.10
CA ILE A 19 12.44 -5.59 -5.92
C ILE A 19 13.38 -4.49 -5.44
N ARG A 20 14.24 -4.81 -4.47
CA ARG A 20 15.19 -3.86 -3.86
C ARG A 20 16.30 -3.38 -4.82
N ASN A 21 16.63 -4.18 -5.81
CA ASN A 21 17.57 -3.81 -6.87
C ASN A 21 16.89 -3.10 -8.06
N GLY A 22 15.56 -2.94 -8.02
CA GLY A 22 14.80 -2.29 -9.09
C GLY A 22 15.13 -0.80 -9.22
N PRO A 23 15.00 -0.22 -10.42
CA PRO A 23 15.37 1.18 -10.66
C PRO A 23 14.50 2.17 -9.86
N LEU A 24 13.25 1.82 -9.59
CA LEU A 24 12.33 2.60 -8.79
C LEU A 24 12.59 2.54 -7.28
N TRP A 25 13.41 1.60 -6.81
CA TRP A 25 13.67 1.42 -5.38
C TRP A 25 14.29 2.67 -4.72
N LYS A 26 15.05 3.47 -5.47
CA LYS A 26 15.60 4.75 -4.99
C LYS A 26 14.52 5.74 -4.58
N SER A 27 13.30 5.61 -5.11
CA SER A 27 12.16 6.44 -4.74
C SER A 27 11.56 5.96 -3.41
N GLU A 28 11.72 6.76 -2.35
CA GLU A 28 11.03 6.54 -1.07
C GLU A 28 9.52 6.38 -1.24
N PHE A 29 8.96 7.12 -2.19
CA PHE A 29 7.55 7.12 -2.45
C PHE A 29 7.06 5.81 -3.11
N TYR A 30 7.88 5.22 -4.00
CA TYR A 30 7.59 3.89 -4.54
C TYR A 30 7.59 2.83 -3.44
N ARG A 31 8.58 2.90 -2.55
CA ARG A 31 8.68 1.98 -1.41
C ARG A 31 7.47 2.11 -0.48
N LYS A 32 7.06 3.34 -0.16
CA LYS A 32 5.84 3.60 0.64
C LYS A 32 4.55 3.16 -0.06
N ALA A 33 4.47 3.25 -1.39
CA ALA A 33 3.33 2.77 -2.15
C ALA A 33 3.18 1.24 -2.09
N LEU A 34 4.28 0.51 -2.28
CA LEU A 34 4.31 -0.95 -2.11
C LEU A 34 3.94 -1.35 -0.68
N PHE A 35 4.49 -0.65 0.32
CA PHE A 35 4.16 -0.91 1.73
C PHE A 35 2.68 -0.69 2.04
N LEU A 36 2.10 0.40 1.51
CA LEU A 36 0.67 0.67 1.64
C LEU A 36 -0.18 -0.45 1.04
N TYR A 37 0.20 -0.95 -0.14
CA TYR A 37 -0.52 -2.05 -0.79
C TYR A 37 -0.52 -3.32 0.08
N ASP A 38 0.63 -3.68 0.65
CA ASP A 38 0.73 -4.85 1.54
C ASP A 38 -0.10 -4.64 2.83
N LEU A 39 -0.05 -3.46 3.45
CA LEU A 39 -0.89 -3.14 4.61
C LEU A 39 -2.38 -3.20 4.29
N CYS A 40 -2.79 -2.68 3.13
CA CYS A 40 -4.19 -2.74 2.69
C CYS A 40 -4.71 -4.17 2.61
N TRP A 41 -3.89 -5.13 2.17
CA TRP A 41 -4.27 -6.55 2.18
C TRP A 41 -4.57 -7.07 3.58
N PHE A 42 -3.70 -6.77 4.55
CA PHE A 42 -3.90 -7.19 5.95
C PHE A 42 -5.12 -6.53 6.59
N ASP A 43 -5.32 -5.22 6.37
CA ASP A 43 -6.46 -4.49 6.94
C ASP A 43 -7.80 -4.95 6.32
N CYS A 44 -7.76 -5.37 5.07
CA CYS A 44 -8.94 -5.83 4.33
C CYS A 44 -9.27 -7.31 4.53
N GLU A 45 -8.32 -8.14 4.98
CA GLU A 45 -8.52 -9.59 5.15
C GLU A 45 -9.75 -9.93 6.02
N PRO A 46 -9.99 -9.28 7.18
CA PRO A 46 -11.20 -9.54 7.97
C PRO A 46 -12.48 -9.14 7.23
N LEU A 47 -12.44 -8.04 6.48
CA LEU A 47 -13.59 -7.47 5.76
C LEU A 47 -13.95 -8.26 4.50
N MET A 48 -13.00 -9.00 3.90
CA MET A 48 -13.28 -9.87 2.75
C MET A 48 -14.24 -11.02 3.09
N SER A 49 -14.30 -11.42 4.37
CA SER A 49 -15.18 -12.50 4.83
C SER A 49 -16.65 -12.10 4.89
N ASP A 50 -16.94 -10.78 4.94
CA ASP A 50 -18.30 -10.24 4.92
C ASP A 50 -18.71 -9.91 3.47
N PRO A 51 -19.74 -10.57 2.91
CA PRO A 51 -20.23 -10.30 1.55
C PRO A 51 -20.59 -8.82 1.31
N ARG A 52 -21.00 -8.09 2.35
CA ARG A 52 -21.37 -6.66 2.26
C ARG A 52 -20.15 -5.76 2.09
N GLY A 53 -18.99 -6.17 2.62
CA GLY A 53 -17.74 -5.42 2.55
C GLY A 53 -16.91 -5.71 1.31
N ARG A 54 -17.16 -6.83 0.63
CA ARG A 54 -16.32 -7.35 -0.44
C ARG A 54 -16.08 -6.36 -1.59
N ALA A 55 -17.12 -5.72 -2.11
CA ALA A 55 -16.98 -4.76 -3.20
C ALA A 55 -16.13 -3.55 -2.81
N ILE A 56 -16.24 -3.07 -1.57
CA ILE A 56 -15.47 -1.94 -1.05
C ILE A 56 -14.01 -2.34 -0.88
N VAL A 57 -13.76 -3.51 -0.27
CA VAL A 57 -12.42 -4.07 -0.09
C VAL A 57 -11.70 -4.27 -1.42
N GLU A 58 -12.38 -4.84 -2.42
CA GLU A 58 -11.80 -5.04 -3.74
C GLU A 58 -11.39 -3.69 -4.38
N GLN A 59 -12.19 -2.63 -4.21
CA GLN A 59 -11.84 -1.29 -4.67
C GLN A 59 -10.66 -0.68 -3.90
N LEU A 60 -10.59 -0.87 -2.58
CA LEU A 60 -9.48 -0.39 -1.75
C LEU A 60 -8.16 -1.05 -2.15
N ILE A 61 -8.13 -2.37 -2.24
CA ILE A 61 -6.92 -3.13 -2.64
C ILE A 61 -6.47 -2.72 -4.03
N ARG A 62 -7.41 -2.60 -4.99
CA ARG A 62 -7.08 -2.15 -6.36
C ARG A 62 -6.56 -0.71 -6.39
N SER A 63 -7.18 0.19 -5.64
CA SER A 63 -6.76 1.58 -5.56
C SER A 63 -5.35 1.69 -5.00
N ALA A 64 -5.05 0.99 -3.89
CA ALA A 64 -3.72 0.96 -3.30
C ALA A 64 -2.66 0.39 -4.26
N GLY A 65 -2.95 -0.73 -4.95
CA GLY A 65 -2.02 -1.34 -5.90
C GLY A 65 -1.78 -0.51 -7.17
N SER A 66 -2.77 0.28 -7.59
CA SER A 66 -2.64 1.16 -8.76
C SER A 66 -1.56 2.24 -8.58
N ILE A 67 -1.23 2.56 -7.33
CA ILE A 67 -0.23 3.56 -6.97
C ILE A 67 1.15 3.15 -7.50
N SER A 68 1.65 1.99 -7.08
CA SER A 68 2.95 1.50 -7.52
C SER A 68 2.95 1.12 -9.00
N ALA A 69 1.84 0.57 -9.51
CA ALA A 69 1.70 0.22 -10.93
C ALA A 69 1.84 1.43 -11.85
N ASN A 70 1.20 2.55 -11.51
CA ASN A 70 1.31 3.78 -12.30
C ASN A 70 2.72 4.40 -12.20
N MET A 71 3.46 4.19 -11.10
CA MET A 71 4.87 4.58 -11.03
C MET A 71 5.74 3.75 -11.96
N GLU A 72 5.51 2.44 -12.01
CA GLU A 72 6.19 1.52 -12.92
C GLU A 72 5.91 1.88 -14.38
N GLU A 73 4.65 2.15 -14.72
CA GLU A 73 4.25 2.62 -16.04
C GLU A 73 4.86 3.99 -16.38
N GLY A 74 4.80 4.95 -15.45
CA GLY A 74 5.38 6.28 -15.61
C GLY A 74 6.90 6.24 -15.76
N TYR A 75 7.58 5.36 -15.04
CA TYR A 75 9.01 5.11 -15.19
C TYR A 75 9.34 4.50 -16.55
N GLY A 76 8.59 3.48 -16.99
CA GLY A 76 8.72 2.89 -18.32
C GLY A 76 8.48 3.87 -19.46
N ARG A 77 7.74 4.97 -19.20
CA ARG A 77 7.43 6.03 -20.17
C ARG A 77 8.24 7.33 -19.99
N GLY A 78 9.06 7.47 -18.95
CA GLY A 78 9.92 8.65 -18.70
C GLY A 78 9.32 9.82 -17.91
N PHE A 79 8.14 9.68 -17.28
CA PHE A 79 7.41 10.77 -16.60
C PHE A 79 7.48 10.65 -15.06
N GLY A 80 8.60 11.05 -14.45
CA GLY A 80 8.87 10.81 -13.02
C GLY A 80 8.36 11.83 -11.99
N LYS A 81 7.88 13.03 -12.37
CA LYS A 81 7.74 14.17 -11.41
C LYS A 81 6.32 14.55 -10.98
N ASP A 82 5.30 14.46 -11.85
CA ASP A 82 3.95 14.95 -11.51
C ASP A 82 3.16 13.99 -10.61
N TYR A 83 3.59 12.73 -10.55
CA TYR A 83 2.86 11.65 -9.90
C TYR A 83 2.93 11.69 -8.36
N ALA A 84 3.98 12.29 -7.79
CA ALA A 84 4.15 12.46 -6.34
C ALA A 84 3.02 13.29 -5.69
N ARG A 85 2.36 14.16 -6.47
CA ARG A 85 1.35 15.10 -5.99
C ARG A 85 -0.02 14.46 -5.81
N PHE A 86 -0.37 13.45 -6.62
CA PHE A 86 -1.65 12.73 -6.52
C PHE A 86 -1.77 11.86 -5.26
N LEU A 87 -0.65 11.37 -4.72
CA LEU A 87 -0.70 10.36 -3.64
C LEU A 87 -0.53 10.95 -2.24
N LYS A 88 -0.02 12.18 -2.15
CA LYS A 88 -0.18 13.01 -0.95
C LYS A 88 -1.65 13.16 -0.55
N PHE A 89 -2.58 13.12 -1.52
CA PHE A 89 -4.02 13.15 -1.26
C PHE A 89 -4.56 11.80 -0.77
N ALA A 90 -4.09 10.67 -1.31
CA ALA A 90 -4.56 9.34 -0.91
C ALA A 90 -4.17 8.98 0.54
N ILE A 91 -2.94 9.30 0.96
CA ILE A 91 -2.42 8.99 2.32
C ILE A 91 -3.18 9.77 3.40
N ARG A 92 -3.71 10.96 3.11
CA ARG A 92 -4.32 11.85 4.11
C ARG A 92 -5.69 11.35 4.63
N ASN A 93 -6.28 10.34 3.98
CA ASN A 93 -7.58 9.76 4.35
C ASN A 93 -7.47 8.45 5.16
N LEU A 94 -6.28 7.87 5.29
CA LEU A 94 -6.03 6.75 6.20
C LEU A 94 -5.69 7.30 7.59
N LYS A 95 -6.72 7.58 8.39
CA LYS A 95 -6.54 7.68 9.83
C LYS A 95 -6.65 6.27 10.43
N PRO A 96 -5.77 5.88 11.36
CA PRO A 96 -6.04 4.74 12.21
C PRO A 96 -7.37 5.01 12.93
N VAL A 97 -8.37 4.17 12.71
CA VAL A 97 -9.49 4.10 13.64
C VAL A 97 -8.92 3.41 14.88
N ASP A 98 -8.62 4.21 15.90
CA ASP A 98 -8.38 3.70 17.25
C ASP A 98 -9.65 2.98 17.69
N THR A 99 -9.66 1.65 17.60
CA THR A 99 -10.72 0.79 18.14
C THR A 99 -10.37 0.42 19.57
N HIS A 100 -10.33 1.42 20.45
CA HIS A 100 -10.60 1.15 21.86
C HIS A 100 -12.11 1.10 22.06
N HIS A 101 -12.68 -0.10 21.87
CA HIS A 101 -14.01 -0.42 22.35
C HIS A 101 -13.87 -1.11 23.72
N PRO A 102 -14.07 -0.42 24.86
CA PRO A 102 -14.30 -1.10 26.11
C PRO A 102 -15.75 -1.61 26.11
N LEU A 103 -15.91 -2.93 26.14
CA LEU A 103 -17.18 -3.57 26.47
C LEU A 103 -17.49 -3.26 27.94
N HIS A 104 -18.55 -2.48 28.17
CA HIS A 104 -19.30 -2.42 29.41
C HIS A 104 -20.79 -2.45 29.10
#